data_AF-A0A6N7BFV4-F1
#
_entry.id   AF-A0A6N7BFV4-F1
#
_cell.length_a   1.000
_cell.length_b   1.000
_cell.length_c   1.000
_cell.angle_alpha   90.00
_cell.angle_beta   90.00
_cell.angle_gamma   90.00
#
_symmetry.space_group_name_H-M   'P 1'
#
loop_
_entity.id
_entity.type
_entity.pdbx_description
1 polymer ?
#
loop_
_entity_poly.entity_id
_entity_poly.type
_entity_poly.pdbx_seq_one_letter_code
_entity_poly.pdbx_strand_id
1 'polypeptide(L)' 'MINKNVLAVYEDYRSIIWKLENVRQKLDKLPPKIKTKVSEALDTTQSDLLNIANLLLDVTNCETDSDLEFLLDLQVA' A
#
# COMPACT_ATOMS: atom_id res chain seq x y z
N MET A 1 4.71 22.46 -5.28
CA MET A 1 3.39 22.43 -4.61
C MET A 1 2.99 20.98 -4.52
N ILE A 2 3.21 20.35 -3.35
CA ILE A 2 2.88 18.94 -3.15
C ILE A 2 1.41 18.73 -3.53
N ASN A 3 1.22 17.87 -4.51
CA ASN A 3 -0.03 17.74 -5.24
C ASN A 3 -1.05 17.11 -4.29
N LYS A 4 -2.06 17.88 -3.83
CA LYS A 4 -3.13 17.41 -2.93
C LYS A 4 -3.76 16.08 -3.40
N ASN A 5 -3.66 15.79 -4.69
CA ASN A 5 -4.07 14.54 -5.30
C ASN A 5 -3.25 13.33 -4.83
N VAL A 6 -1.94 13.45 -4.63
CA VAL A 6 -1.08 12.35 -4.17
C VAL A 6 -1.37 11.99 -2.71
N LEU A 7 -1.52 13.00 -1.85
CA LEU A 7 -1.88 12.78 -0.45
C LEU A 7 -3.26 12.10 -0.33
N ALA A 8 -4.24 12.50 -1.14
CA ALA A 8 -5.54 11.85 -1.19
C ALA A 8 -5.42 10.36 -1.59
N VAL A 9 -4.59 10.04 -2.60
CA VAL A 9 -4.37 8.64 -3.00
C VAL A 9 -3.68 7.84 -1.89
N TYR A 10 -2.71 8.43 -1.18
CA TYR A 10 -2.09 7.80 -0.01
C TYR A 10 -3.13 7.44 1.07
N GLU A 11 -4.01 8.39 1.42
CA GLU A 11 -5.06 8.17 2.42
C GLU A 11 -6.06 7.09 1.98
N ASP A 12 -6.41 7.05 0.70
CA ASP A 12 -7.26 6.00 0.13
C ASP A 12 -6.62 4.62 0.26
N TYR A 13 -5.33 4.49 -0.05
CA TYR A 13 -4.59 3.23 0.07
C TYR A 13 -4.51 2.77 1.53
N ARG A 14 -4.26 3.69 2.47
CA ARG A 14 -4.32 3.42 3.92
C ARG A 14 -5.70 2.91 4.36
N SER A 15 -6.77 3.50 3.83
CA SER A 15 -8.15 3.06 4.10
C SER A 15 -8.42 1.65 3.57
N ILE A 16 -7.93 1.32 2.37
CA ILE A 16 -8.05 -0.02 1.79
C ILE A 16 -7.30 -1.05 2.64
N ILE A 17 -6.05 -0.76 3.05
CA ILE A 17 -5.24 -1.62 3.91
C ILE A 17 -5.98 -1.94 5.21
N TRP A 18 -6.59 -0.94 5.87
CA TRP A 18 -7.42 -1.19 7.05
C TRP A 18 -8.58 -2.12 6.72
N LYS A 19 -9.33 -1.87 5.64
CA LYS A 19 -10.48 -2.71 5.27
C LYS A 19 -10.10 -4.16 5.01
N LEU A 20 -8.87 -4.45 4.55
CA LEU A 20 -8.38 -5.83 4.37
C LEU A 20 -8.27 -6.59 5.70
N GLU A 21 -7.94 -5.93 6.81
CA GLU A 21 -7.94 -6.58 8.14
C GLU A 21 -9.33 -7.09 8.52
N ASN A 22 -10.38 -6.35 8.17
CA ASN A 22 -11.77 -6.79 8.39
C ASN A 22 -12.13 -8.01 7.52
N VAL A 23 -11.53 -8.14 6.34
CA VAL A 23 -11.69 -9.33 5.48
C VAL A 23 -10.96 -10.52 6.10
N ARG A 24 -9.77 -10.30 6.68
CA ARG A 24 -8.95 -11.32 7.35
C ARG A 24 -9.71 -12.01 8.48
N GLN A 25 -10.42 -11.24 9.32
CA GLN A 25 -11.29 -11.78 10.38
C GLN A 25 -12.42 -12.69 9.85
N LYS A 26 -12.87 -12.49 8.61
CA LYS A 26 -13.92 -13.33 8.01
C LYS A 26 -13.37 -14.64 7.45
N LEU A 27 -12.05 -14.72 7.19
CA LEU A 27 -11.41 -15.93 6.68
C LEU A 27 -11.39 -17.08 7.69
N ASP A 28 -11.51 -16.78 8.99
CA ASP A 28 -11.54 -17.79 10.04
C ASP A 28 -12.72 -18.76 9.93
N LYS A 29 -13.77 -18.38 9.18
CA LYS A 29 -14.95 -19.22 8.93
C LYS A 29 -14.78 -20.14 7.71
N LEU A 30 -13.69 -20.02 6.96
CA LEU A 30 -13.46 -20.78 5.73
C LEU A 30 -12.75 -22.12 6.01
N PRO A 31 -12.94 -23.13 5.14
CA PRO A 31 -12.17 -24.37 5.20
C PRO A 31 -10.66 -24.11 5.16
N PRO A 32 -9.82 -24.86 5.91
CA PRO A 32 -8.39 -24.57 6.06
C PRO A 32 -7.63 -24.37 4.75
N LYS A 33 -7.89 -25.22 3.75
CA LYS A 33 -7.24 -25.14 2.42
C LYS A 33 -7.58 -23.86 1.66
N ILE A 34 -8.80 -23.35 1.82
CA ILE A 34 -9.24 -22.10 1.19
C ILE A 34 -8.69 -20.92 1.98
N LYS A 35 -8.79 -20.99 3.32
CA LYS A 35 -8.24 -19.97 4.23
C LYS A 35 -6.78 -19.68 3.93
N THR A 36 -5.91 -20.69 3.85
CA THR A 36 -4.47 -20.49 3.58
C THR A 36 -4.22 -19.74 2.28
N LYS A 37 -4.83 -20.16 1.17
CA LYS A 37 -4.63 -19.50 -0.13
C LYS A 37 -5.13 -18.06 -0.16
N VAL A 38 -6.29 -17.81 0.47
CA VAL A 38 -6.85 -16.46 0.52
C VAL A 38 -6.03 -15.57 1.46
N SER A 39 -5.52 -16.10 2.57
CA SER A 39 -4.58 -15.39 3.45
C SER A 39 -3.30 -15.02 2.73
N GLU A 40 -2.66 -15.96 2.00
CA GLU A 40 -1.46 -15.67 1.20
C GLU A 40 -1.72 -14.55 0.18
N ALA A 41 -2.83 -14.61 -0.56
CA ALA A 41 -3.20 -13.58 -1.52
C ALA A 41 -3.46 -12.21 -0.85
N LEU A 42 -4.10 -12.20 0.32
CA LEU A 42 -4.30 -10.98 1.10
C LEU A 42 -2.98 -10.40 1.57
N ASP A 43 -2.05 -11.24 2.02
CA ASP A 43 -0.76 -10.79 2.56
C ASP A 43 0.09 -10.16 1.45
N THR A 44 0.14 -10.78 0.27
CA THR A 44 0.79 -10.19 -0.92
C THR A 44 0.13 -8.86 -1.28
N THR A 45 -1.21 -8.82 -1.39
CA THR A 45 -1.94 -7.59 -1.75
C THR A 45 -1.70 -6.48 -0.73
N GLN A 46 -1.71 -6.80 0.57
CA GLN A 46 -1.48 -5.83 1.63
C GLN A 46 -0.05 -5.31 1.63
N SER A 47 0.94 -6.18 1.35
CA SER A 47 2.33 -5.77 1.19
C SER A 47 2.51 -4.83 0.00
N ASP A 48 1.93 -5.15 -1.15
CA ASP A 48 2.01 -4.31 -2.35
C ASP A 48 1.37 -2.94 -2.13
N LEU A 49 0.18 -2.92 -1.51
CA LEU A 49 -0.50 -1.67 -1.15
C LEU A 49 0.31 -0.84 -0.15
N LEU A 50 0.97 -1.47 0.82
CA LEU A 50 1.82 -0.77 1.80
C LEU A 50 3.03 -0.14 1.11
N ASN A 51 3.69 -0.87 0.21
CA ASN A 51 4.83 -0.37 -0.55
C ASN A 51 4.45 0.85 -1.40
N ILE A 52 3.30 0.78 -2.09
CA ILE A 52 2.79 1.90 -2.87
C ILE A 52 2.42 3.08 -1.96
N ALA A 53 1.77 2.83 -0.82
CA ALA A 53 1.42 3.88 0.13
C ALA A 53 2.67 4.58 0.69
N ASN A 54 3.73 3.83 1.00
CA ASN A 54 5.00 4.41 1.46
C ASN A 54 5.64 5.27 0.37
N LEU A 55 5.69 4.79 -0.88
CA LEU A 55 6.18 5.60 -2.00
C LEU A 55 5.36 6.88 -2.16
N LEU A 56 4.02 6.81 -2.09
CA LEU A 56 3.16 7.98 -2.18
C LEU A 56 3.43 8.98 -1.05
N LEU A 57 3.66 8.49 0.17
CA LEU A 57 4.04 9.33 1.30
C LEU A 57 5.39 10.01 1.07
N ASP A 58 6.38 9.26 0.59
CA ASP A 58 7.70 9.78 0.26
C ASP A 58 7.60 10.88 -0.82
N VAL A 59 6.80 10.65 -1.87
CA VAL A 59 6.50 11.65 -2.91
C VAL A 59 5.80 12.88 -2.32
N THR A 60 4.91 12.73 -1.33
CA THR A 60 4.31 13.90 -0.66
C THR A 60 5.32 14.71 0.15
N ASN A 61 6.48 14.16 0.48
CA ASN A 61 7.53 14.88 1.20
C ASN A 61 8.56 15.51 0.25
N CYS A 62 8.54 15.20 -1.05
CA CYS A 62 9.40 15.85 -2.04
C CYS A 62 9.02 17.32 -2.20
N GLU A 63 10.02 18.21 -2.08
CA GLU A 63 9.82 19.64 -2.27
C GLU A 63 10.17 20.07 -3.71
N THR A 64 11.02 19.29 -4.39
CA THR A 64 11.56 19.56 -5.73
C THR A 64 11.46 18.35 -6.67
N ASP A 65 11.60 18.60 -7.98
CA ASP A 65 11.63 17.53 -8.99
C ASP A 65 12.89 16.67 -8.86
N SER A 66 14.01 17.24 -8.39
CA SER A 66 15.25 16.48 -8.12
C SER A 66 15.12 15.52 -6.94
N ASP A 67 14.32 15.86 -5.92
CA ASP A 67 14.00 14.92 -4.84
C ASP A 67 13.25 13.70 -5.38
N LEU A 68 12.37 13.93 -6.36
CA LEU A 68 11.55 12.89 -6.98
C LEU A 68 12.38 11.96 -7.87
N GLU A 69 13.30 12.52 -8.67
CA GLU A 69 14.27 11.75 -9.47
C GLU A 69 15.15 10.86 -8.58
N PHE A 70 15.68 11.41 -7.49
CA PHE A 70 16.48 10.65 -6.51
C PHE A 70 15.69 9.52 -5.86
N LEU A 71 14.43 9.76 -5.50
CA LEU A 71 13.55 8.76 -4.89
C LEU A 71 13.26 7.59 -5.83
N LEU A 72 13.04 7.88 -7.11
CA LEU A 72 12.81 6.86 -8.13
C LEU A 72 14.08 6.03 -8.38
N ASP A 73 15.26 6.65 -8.41
CA ASP A 73 16.54 5.95 -8.56
C ASP A 73 16.84 5.00 -7.40
N LEU A 74 16.47 5.37 -6.17
CA LEU A 74 16.61 4.51 -4.98
C LEU A 74 15.72 3.26 -5.02
N GLN A 75 14.58 3.30 -5.70
CA GLN A 75 13.65 2.17 -5.76
C GLN A 75 13.94 1.20 -6.92
N VAL A 76 14.78 1.59 -7.87
CA VAL A 76 15.20 0.76 -9.03
C VAL A 76 16.50 -0.01 -8.75
N ALA A 77 17.25 0.39 -7.72
CA ALA A 77 18.53 -0.21 -7.29
C ALA A 77 18.34 -1.42 -6.35
#